data_AF-A0A7X5SCR0-F1
#
_entry.id   AF-A0A7X5SCR0-F1
#
_cell.length_a   1.000
_cell.length_b   1.000
_cell.length_c   1.000
_cell.angle_alpha   90.00
_cell.angle_beta   90.00
_cell.angle_gamma   90.00
#
_symmetry.space_group_name_H-M   'P 1'
#
loop_
_entity.id
_entity.type
_entity.pdbx_description
1 polymer ?
#
loop_
_entity_poly.entity_id
_entity_poly.type
_entity_poly.pdbx_seq_one_letter_code
_entity_poly.pdbx_strand_id
1 'polypeptide(L)' 'HKLIADVVSFHGPHINHLTPRTLDIDAAQAQMQRAGIDAKAVIEGPPRRRVPILLRQTSFKALEEPVRFVGDSGQAEHG' A
#
# COMPACT_ATOMS: atom_id res chain seq x y z
N HIS A 1 -5.56 1.11 -17.58
CA HIS A 1 -4.92 0.45 -16.43
C HIS A 1 -4.91 1.42 -15.24
N LYS A 2 -5.22 0.98 -14.01
CA LYS A 2 -5.34 1.90 -12.84
C LYS A 2 -4.10 2.76 -12.60
N LEU A 3 -2.91 2.18 -12.78
CA LEU A 3 -1.63 2.91 -12.71
C LEU A 3 -1.53 4.10 -13.67
N ILE A 4 -2.15 4.04 -14.86
CA ILE A 4 -2.09 5.17 -15.80
C ILE A 4 -2.84 6.35 -15.21
N ALA A 5 -4.06 6.14 -14.69
CA ALA A 5 -4.84 7.19 -14.04
C ALA A 5 -4.09 7.75 -12.82
N ASP A 6 -3.50 6.87 -12.00
CA ASP A 6 -2.69 7.24 -10.83
C ASP A 6 -1.50 8.15 -11.18
N VAL A 7 -0.89 7.97 -12.35
CA VAL A 7 0.23 8.79 -12.82
C VAL A 7 -0.23 10.09 -13.49
N VAL A 8 -1.27 10.06 -14.31
CA VAL A 8 -1.63 11.20 -15.18
C VAL A 8 -2.69 12.13 -14.59
N SER A 9 -3.45 11.69 -13.58
CA SER A 9 -4.59 12.44 -13.04
C SER A 9 -4.27 13.28 -11.80
N PHE A 10 -3.03 13.28 -11.32
CA PHE A 10 -2.59 14.05 -10.15
C PHE A 10 -1.55 15.10 -10.52
N HIS A 11 -1.45 16.16 -9.71
CA HIS A 11 -0.53 17.28 -9.96
C HIS A 11 0.96 16.93 -9.92
N GLY A 12 1.33 15.80 -9.30
CA GLY A 12 2.71 15.35 -9.19
C GLY A 12 2.83 13.93 -8.66
N PRO A 13 4.06 13.39 -8.60
CA PRO A 13 4.30 12.03 -8.15
C PRO A 13 4.12 11.92 -6.63
N HIS A 14 3.00 11.32 -6.20
CA HIS A 14 2.70 11.11 -4.80
C HIS A 14 3.38 9.83 -4.26
N ILE A 15 3.42 9.69 -2.93
CA ILE A 15 3.95 8.49 -2.28
C ILE A 15 2.94 7.37 -2.47
N ASN A 16 3.28 6.35 -3.26
CA ASN A 16 2.46 5.15 -3.40
C ASN A 16 2.49 4.30 -2.12
N HIS A 17 3.68 4.17 -1.52
CA HIS A 17 3.87 3.51 -0.24
C HIS A 17 5.21 3.92 0.38
N LEU A 18 5.29 3.89 1.70
CA LEU A 18 6.53 4.00 2.45
C LEU A 18 6.67 2.76 3.34
N THR A 19 7.70 1.95 3.07
CA THR A 19 7.83 0.63 3.69
C THR A 19 8.91 0.65 4.78
N PRO A 20 8.55 0.59 6.08
CA PRO A 20 9.53 0.46 7.14
C PRO A 20 10.19 -0.92 7.14
N ARG A 21 11.42 -1.00 7.63
CA ARG A 21 12.15 -2.27 7.77
C ARG A 21 11.82 -2.94 9.11
N THR A 22 11.51 -4.24 9.06
CA THR A 22 11.41 -5.11 10.25
C THR A 22 12.48 -6.19 10.25
N LEU A 23 12.83 -6.70 11.44
CA LEU A 23 13.74 -7.83 11.61
C LEU A 23 13.02 -9.19 11.50
N ASP A 24 11.76 -9.26 11.90
CA ASP A 24 10.91 -10.45 11.76
C ASP A 24 9.55 -10.05 11.16
N ILE A 25 9.35 -10.40 9.89
CA ILE A 25 8.12 -10.08 9.16
C ILE A 25 6.93 -10.93 9.59
N ASP A 26 7.17 -12.16 10.07
CA ASP A 26 6.08 -13.04 10.50
C ASP A 26 5.50 -12.50 11.82
N ALA A 27 6.37 -12.05 12.74
CA ALA A 27 5.95 -11.37 13.95
C ALA A 27 5.24 -10.03 13.68
N ALA A 28 5.73 -9.25 12.71
CA ALA A 28 5.11 -8.00 12.31
C ALA A 28 3.71 -8.22 11.72
N GLN A 29 3.53 -9.20 10.83
CA GLN A 29 2.22 -9.53 10.24
C GLN A 29 1.21 -9.98 11.31
N ALA A 30 1.63 -10.83 12.25
CA ALA A 30 0.78 -11.23 13.36
C ALA A 30 0.39 -10.04 14.27
N GLN A 31 1.27 -9.06 14.45
CA GLN A 31 0.96 -7.84 15.18
C GLN A 31 -0.02 -6.94 14.41
N MET A 32 0.14 -6.82 13.09
CA MET A 32 -0.78 -6.07 12.23
C MET A 32 -2.20 -6.64 12.34
N GLN A 33 -2.36 -7.95 12.22
CA GLN A 33 -3.66 -8.63 12.37
C GLN A 33 -4.28 -8.39 13.75
N ARG A 34 -3.48 -8.49 14.82
CA ARG A 34 -3.94 -8.19 16.18
C ARG A 34 -4.34 -6.72 16.37
N ALA A 35 -3.74 -5.80 15.63
CA ALA A 35 -4.08 -4.39 15.61
C ALA A 35 -5.25 -4.05 14.67
N GLY A 36 -5.90 -5.05 14.06
CA GLY A 36 -7.01 -4.84 13.12
C GLY A 36 -6.58 -4.37 11.73
N ILE A 37 -5.28 -4.44 11.41
CA ILE A 37 -4.76 -4.15 10.07
C ILE A 37 -4.88 -5.43 9.24
N ASP A 38 -5.75 -5.40 8.23
CA ASP A 38 -5.97 -6.50 7.30
C ASP A 38 -4.83 -6.60 6.27
N ALA A 39 -3.70 -7.15 6.72
CA ALA A 39 -2.57 -7.46 5.85
C ALA A 39 -2.86 -8.69 4.99
N LYS A 40 -2.41 -8.68 3.73
CA LYS A 40 -2.50 -9.85 2.85
C LYS A 40 -1.93 -11.08 3.55
N ALA A 41 -2.64 -12.20 3.45
CA ALA A 41 -2.22 -13.47 4.06
C ALA A 41 -0.87 -13.96 3.51
N VAL A 42 -0.61 -13.73 2.22
CA VAL A 42 0.62 -14.17 1.56
C VAL A 42 1.74 -13.16 1.82
N ILE A 43 2.87 -13.67 2.31
CA ILE A 43 4.16 -12.95 2.31
C ILE A 43 4.90 -13.30 1.02
N GLU A 44 5.25 -12.28 0.25
CA GLU A 44 6.03 -12.39 -0.97
C GLU A 44 7.53 -12.52 -0.64
N GLY A 45 8.29 -13.14 -1.56
CA GLY A 45 9.71 -13.41 -1.40
C GLY A 45 10.02 -14.84 -0.98
N PRO A 46 11.27 -15.14 -0.58
CA PRO A 46 11.66 -16.49 -0.17
C PRO A 46 10.99 -16.91 1.15
N PRO A 47 10.87 -18.22 1.42
CA PRO A 47 10.32 -18.72 2.69
C PRO A 47 11.21 -18.33 3.89
N ARG A 48 10.72 -18.53 5.12
CA ARG A 48 11.48 -18.25 6.36
C ARG A 48 12.76 -19.08 6.41
N ARG A 49 13.88 -18.44 6.78
CA ARG A 49 15.22 -19.04 6.86
C ARG A 49 15.95 -18.52 8.08
N ARG A 50 16.93 -19.29 8.59
CA ARG A 50 17.84 -18.83 9.67
C ARG A 50 18.75 -17.70 9.21
N VAL A 51 19.18 -17.74 7.95
CA VAL A 51 19.94 -16.68 7.29
C VAL A 51 19.09 -16.16 6.14
N PRO A 52 18.46 -14.97 6.29
CA PRO A 52 17.62 -14.39 5.25
C PRO A 52 18.40 -14.13 3.96
N ILE A 53 17.72 -14.27 2.82
CA ILE A 53 18.21 -13.91 1.49
C ILE A 53 17.16 -13.04 0.82
N LEU A 54 17.58 -12.12 -0.07
CA LEU A 54 16.72 -11.11 -0.67
C LEU A 54 15.90 -10.38 0.41
N LEU A 55 14.61 -10.14 0.15
CA LEU A 55 13.67 -9.56 1.10
C LEU A 55 12.36 -10.35 1.10
N ARG A 56 11.63 -10.24 2.20
CA ARG A 56 10.25 -10.69 2.32
C ARG A 56 9.38 -9.46 2.54
N GLN A 57 8.20 -9.41 1.93
CA GLN A 57 7.28 -8.29 2.04
C GLN A 57 5.81 -8.72 2.06
N THR A 58 4.96 -7.87 2.64
CA THR A 58 3.50 -7.97 2.52
C THR A 58 2.94 -6.55 2.39
N SER A 59 1.64 -6.44 2.09
CA SER A 59 0.94 -5.17 1.94
C SER A 59 -0.42 -5.22 2.63
N PHE A 60 -0.96 -4.04 2.92
CA PHE A 60 -2.30 -3.85 3.47
C PHE A 60 -2.88 -2.57 2.85
N LYS A 61 -4.21 -2.43 2.90
CA LYS A 61 -4.87 -1.17 2.53
C LYS A 61 -4.76 -0.21 3.71
N ALA A 62 -4.04 0.90 3.52
CA ALA A 62 -3.78 1.85 4.60
C ALA A 62 -4.94 2.83 4.83
N LEU A 63 -5.41 3.48 3.77
CA LEU A 63 -6.45 4.51 3.80
C LEU A 63 -7.24 4.51 2.48
N GLU A 64 -8.49 4.98 2.52
CA GLU A 64 -9.23 5.43 1.34
C GLU A 64 -9.14 6.96 1.25
N GLU A 65 -8.66 7.48 0.12
CA GLU A 65 -8.52 8.91 -0.09
C GLU A 65 -9.52 9.41 -1.15
N PRO A 66 -10.25 10.50 -0.88
CA PRO A 66 -11.17 11.07 -1.86
C PRO A 66 -10.41 11.76 -3.00
N VAL A 67 -10.91 11.63 -4.23
CA VAL A 67 -10.40 12.36 -5.41
C VAL A 67 -11.46 13.36 -5.86
N ARG A 68 -11.03 14.61 -6.10
CA ARG A 68 -11.91 15.66 -6.61
C ARG A 68 -11.66 15.89 -8.09
N PHE A 69 -12.74 15.92 -8.86
CA PHE A 69 -12.74 16.22 -10.29
C PHE A 69 -13.35 17.60 -10.53
N VAL A 70 -12.95 18.28 -11.59
CA VAL A 70 -13.64 19.50 -12.03
C VAL A 70 -14.72 19.08 -13.02
N GLY A 71 -15.99 19.29 -12.66
CA GLY A 71 -17.14 19.02 -13.52
C GLY A 71 -17.29 20.06 -14.63
N ASP A 72 -18.18 19.78 -15.59
CA ASP A 72 -18.40 20.61 -16.79
C ASP A 72 -18.81 22.07 -16.48
N SER A 73 -19.38 22.30 -15.28
CA SER A 73 -19.74 23.63 -14.79
C SER A 73 -18.59 24.40 -14.12
N GLY A 74 -17.39 23.80 -14.06
CA GLY A 74 -16.24 24.32 -13.34
C GLY A 74 -16.28 24.10 -11.81
N GLN A 75 -17.29 23.39 -11.31
CA GLN A 75 -17.42 23.05 -9.89
C GLN A 75 -16.72 21.74 -9.55
N ALA A 76 -16.21 21.61 -8.32
CA ALA A 76 -15.55 20.39 -7.87
C ALA A 76 -16.57 19.31 -7.48
N GLU A 77 -16.44 18.13 -8.06
CA GLU A 77 -17.24 16.94 -7.79
C GLU A 77 -16.37 15.86 -7.12
N HIS A 78 -16.97 15.04 -6.25
CA HIS A 78 -16.28 13.91 -5.61
C HIS A 78 -16.44 12.66 -6.47
N GLY A 79 -15.34 11.93 -6.67
CA GLY A 79 -15.37 10.57 -7.21
C GLY A 79 -14.85 9.53 -6.23
#